data_AF-A0A428U4D7-F1
#
_entry.id   AF-A0A428U4D7-F1
#
_cell.length_a   1.000
_cell.length_b   1.000
_cell.length_c   1.000
_cell.angle_alpha   90.00
_cell.angle_beta   90.00
_cell.angle_gamma   90.00
#
_symmetry.space_group_name_H-M   'P 1'
#
loop_
_entity.id
_entity.type
_entity.pdbx_description
1 polymer ?
#
loop_
_entity_poly.entity_id
_entity_poly.type
_entity_poly.pdbx_seq_one_letter_code
_entity_poly.pdbx_strand_id
1 'polypeptide(L)'
;MSKSEDKKTASDVNSITSPPSAFTQPLHILIPAKPGSDLHLDNSVPSRFVRIAFEALPLAGAPPDVDSILPDNEQSLLPPLSYTDRSQLTPSIVRFLLGRYDRCIKPQYDVVVPGLLNHDGANFKKLPDASKFKVLMACAIAAAREAYTTPNWKPLAQICREWANELVTPIISAGDSDTLTAILLLLVYELADPSRGFAWELFGSCREDISLNTGGARPCGPDEIRLMSVLKEIEGSLQTIFSRPNMLSGSKLPTTSENETVHSLYVQVSDQLYGRGQVYETQACPFVGEVGTLMELLETVQTQHPVAKETWLAFLPICFKHKQCIFCFQEADEDNVRGMRTLRRKVVSAASELITSVHQSAISQYGFIPPIIASSKALISGCSIATSISKRWTLAQSHTNDLIKCTEILTMFAPHWKGGKDYLGVWRTIIDLLDLGQPKNT
;
A
#
# COMPACT_ATOMS: atom_id res chain seq x y z
N MET A 1 -12.17 76.41 -29.01
CA MET A 1 -13.17 75.37 -29.32
C MET A 1 -12.35 74.17 -29.83
N SER A 2 -12.13 73.05 -29.16
CA SER A 2 -12.83 72.37 -28.08
C SER A 2 -11.81 71.60 -27.18
N LYS A 3 -12.00 71.74 -25.86
CA LYS A 3 -11.50 71.02 -24.65
C LYS A 3 -10.69 69.72 -24.84
N SER A 4 -9.43 69.62 -24.37
CA SER A 4 -8.90 69.37 -22.98
C SER A 4 -9.04 67.88 -22.57
N GLU A 5 -8.04 67.13 -22.10
CA GLU A 5 -7.09 67.29 -20.98
C GLU A 5 -5.87 66.36 -21.18
N ASP A 6 -4.63 66.83 -20.95
CA ASP A 6 -3.71 66.45 -19.84
C ASP A 6 -3.46 64.92 -19.65
N LYS A 7 -2.25 64.37 -19.48
CA LYS A 7 -1.10 64.82 -18.68
C LYS A 7 0.10 63.84 -18.83
N LYS A 8 1.33 64.41 -18.82
CA LYS A 8 2.58 64.00 -18.12
C LYS A 8 3.02 62.51 -18.09
N THR A 9 4.14 62.15 -18.72
CA THR A 9 5.56 62.19 -18.25
C THR A 9 5.92 61.30 -17.05
N ALA A 10 6.81 60.34 -17.34
CA ALA A 10 7.98 59.88 -16.57
C ALA A 10 7.88 59.67 -15.04
N SER A 11 8.05 58.42 -14.61
CA SER A 11 9.18 58.00 -13.76
C SER A 11 9.05 56.51 -13.40
N ASP A 12 10.20 55.84 -13.33
CA ASP A 12 10.52 54.55 -12.71
C ASP A 12 9.50 53.97 -11.73
N VAL A 13 9.31 52.64 -11.75
CA VAL A 13 9.26 51.76 -10.57
C VAL A 13 9.19 50.28 -11.03
N ASN A 14 10.22 49.53 -10.62
CA ASN A 14 10.25 48.09 -10.33
C ASN A 14 10.00 47.06 -11.45
N SER A 15 11.11 46.56 -12.00
CA SER A 15 11.26 45.15 -12.34
C SER A 15 11.01 44.29 -11.10
N ILE A 16 9.76 43.84 -10.91
CA ILE A 16 9.46 42.75 -10.00
C ILE A 16 9.82 41.47 -10.76
N THR A 17 11.03 41.00 -10.52
CA THR A 17 11.43 39.62 -10.72
C THR A 17 10.42 38.74 -10.00
N SER A 18 9.54 38.11 -10.77
CA SER A 18 8.78 36.96 -10.30
C SER A 18 9.77 35.94 -9.72
N PRO A 19 9.58 35.42 -8.50
CA PRO A 19 10.44 34.36 -8.00
C PRO A 19 10.31 33.15 -8.94
N PRO A 20 11.42 32.42 -9.20
CA PRO A 20 11.35 31.21 -10.00
C PRO A 20 10.39 30.23 -9.31
N SER A 21 9.40 29.75 -10.06
CA SER A 21 8.54 28.65 -9.65
C SER A 21 9.41 27.39 -9.53
N ALA A 22 10.04 27.21 -8.37
CA ALA A 22 10.56 25.92 -7.98
C ALA A 22 9.37 24.97 -7.76
N PHE A 23 9.51 23.72 -8.18
CA PHE A 23 8.51 22.63 -8.15
C PHE A 23 7.54 22.56 -9.34
N THR A 24 8.05 22.19 -10.52
CA THR A 24 7.20 21.76 -11.67
C THR A 24 7.39 20.30 -12.11
N GLN A 25 8.09 19.46 -11.35
CA GLN A 25 8.08 18.02 -11.57
C GLN A 25 7.62 17.29 -10.30
N PRO A 26 6.49 16.57 -10.34
CA PRO A 26 6.07 15.73 -9.23
C PRO A 26 7.08 14.60 -8.99
N LEU A 27 7.38 14.32 -7.72
CA LEU A 27 8.18 13.16 -7.32
C LEU A 27 7.33 11.90 -7.52
N HIS A 28 7.41 11.31 -8.71
CA HIS A 28 6.57 10.19 -9.10
C HIS A 28 7.10 8.87 -8.52
N ILE A 29 6.20 8.09 -7.93
CA ILE A 29 6.43 6.68 -7.67
C ILE A 29 5.66 5.90 -8.74
N LEU A 30 6.35 5.16 -9.59
CA LEU A 30 5.74 4.41 -10.68
C LEU A 30 5.30 3.04 -10.15
N ILE A 31 4.00 2.75 -10.20
CA ILE A 31 3.47 1.41 -9.98
C ILE A 31 2.74 0.98 -11.25
N PRO A 32 2.99 -0.23 -11.80
CA PRO A 32 2.28 -0.70 -12.97
C PRO A 32 0.81 -0.91 -12.63
N ALA A 33 -0.06 -0.16 -13.30
CA ALA A 33 -1.50 -0.45 -13.31
C ALA A 33 -1.90 -1.40 -14.45
N LYS A 34 -1.04 -1.56 -15.46
CA LYS A 34 -1.17 -2.50 -16.60
C LYS A 34 0.21 -2.88 -17.13
N PRO A 35 0.34 -3.99 -17.91
CA PRO A 35 1.55 -4.28 -18.65
C PRO A 35 1.92 -3.11 -19.58
N GLY A 36 3.10 -2.53 -19.40
CA GLY A 36 3.61 -1.47 -20.27
C GLY A 36 3.06 -0.06 -20.03
N SER A 37 2.19 0.16 -19.03
CA SER A 37 1.81 1.52 -18.60
C SER A 37 2.32 1.80 -17.20
N ASP A 38 3.23 2.76 -17.08
CA ASP A 38 3.62 3.32 -15.79
C ASP A 38 2.52 4.29 -15.35
N LEU A 39 1.74 3.90 -14.34
CA LEU A 39 0.71 4.80 -13.81
C LEU A 39 1.43 5.79 -12.89
N HIS A 40 1.44 7.06 -13.29
CA HIS A 40 1.80 8.16 -12.39
C HIS A 40 0.85 8.13 -11.19
N LEU A 41 1.32 7.72 -10.02
CA LEU A 41 0.57 7.80 -8.77
C LEU A 41 0.60 9.23 -8.21
N ASP A 42 0.18 10.20 -9.03
CA ASP A 42 0.20 11.62 -8.67
C ASP A 42 -0.64 11.97 -7.43
N ASN A 43 -1.37 11.01 -6.86
CA ASN A 43 -2.18 11.17 -5.66
C ASN A 43 -2.21 9.97 -4.70
N SER A 44 -1.28 9.01 -4.78
CA SER A 44 -1.25 7.88 -3.82
C SER A 44 -0.82 8.31 -2.42
N VAL A 45 -1.16 7.50 -1.40
CA VAL A 45 -0.75 7.76 -0.01
C VAL A 45 0.78 7.78 0.13
N PRO A 46 1.55 6.78 -0.38
CA PRO A 46 3.01 6.82 -0.33
C PRO A 46 3.61 8.08 -0.97
N SER A 47 3.15 8.47 -2.15
CA SER A 47 3.64 9.67 -2.85
C SER A 47 3.40 10.96 -2.04
N ARG A 48 2.23 11.08 -1.40
CA ARG A 48 1.92 12.24 -0.53
C ARG A 48 2.87 12.32 0.66
N PHE A 49 3.19 11.19 1.28
CA PHE A 49 4.08 11.13 2.44
C PHE A 49 5.53 11.43 2.07
N VAL A 50 5.99 10.91 0.94
CA VAL A 50 7.30 11.25 0.38
C VAL A 50 7.43 12.75 0.14
N ARG A 51 6.42 13.38 -0.48
CA ARG A 51 6.41 14.84 -0.70
C ARG A 51 6.58 15.61 0.61
N ILE A 52 5.86 15.22 1.66
CA ILE A 52 5.95 15.87 2.96
C ILE A 52 7.32 15.66 3.61
N ALA A 53 7.90 14.46 3.49
CA ALA A 53 9.23 14.19 4.01
C ALA A 53 10.27 15.10 3.35
N PHE A 54 10.24 15.25 2.01
CA PHE A 54 11.12 16.16 1.31
C PHE A 54 10.90 17.64 1.66
N GLU A 55 9.65 18.08 1.82
CA GLU A 55 9.35 19.43 2.31
C GLU A 55 9.80 19.65 3.76
N ALA A 56 9.90 18.57 4.55
CA ALA A 56 10.30 18.65 5.94
C ALA A 56 11.81 18.81 6.09
N LEU A 57 12.56 18.05 5.31
CA LEU A 57 14.01 17.92 5.37
C LEU A 57 14.71 19.24 4.97
N PRO A 58 15.82 19.59 5.63
CA PRO A 58 16.62 20.75 5.24
C PRO A 58 17.29 20.48 3.89
N LEU A 59 16.78 21.07 2.81
CA LEU A 59 17.41 21.03 1.50
C LEU A 59 18.72 21.83 1.56
N ALA A 60 19.85 21.13 1.50
CA ALA A 60 21.16 21.74 1.37
C ALA A 60 21.30 22.38 -0.03
N GLY A 61 20.90 23.64 -0.18
CA GLY A 61 21.38 24.57 -1.22
C GLY A 61 21.08 24.26 -2.70
N ALA A 62 20.63 23.07 -3.06
CA ALA A 62 20.14 22.73 -4.38
C ALA A 62 19.03 21.67 -4.25
N PRO A 63 17.89 21.81 -4.96
CA PRO A 63 16.96 20.71 -5.09
C PRO A 63 17.73 19.52 -5.68
N PRO A 64 17.62 18.32 -5.11
CA PRO A 64 18.27 17.15 -5.70
C PRO A 64 17.71 16.97 -7.11
N ASP A 65 18.61 16.82 -8.09
CA ASP A 65 18.25 16.60 -9.49
C ASP A 65 17.65 15.20 -9.62
N VAL A 66 16.32 15.13 -9.57
CA VAL A 66 15.55 13.87 -9.51
C VAL A 66 15.83 12.99 -10.73
N ASP A 67 16.16 13.60 -11.87
CA ASP A 67 16.51 12.90 -13.11
C ASP A 67 17.86 12.17 -13.01
N SER A 68 18.71 12.52 -12.06
CA SER A 68 19.96 11.78 -11.74
C SER A 68 19.77 10.65 -10.72
N ILE A 69 18.59 10.56 -10.08
CA ILE A 69 18.26 9.61 -9.00
C ILE A 69 17.51 8.39 -9.54
N LEU A 70 16.82 8.53 -10.67
CA LEU A 70 16.32 7.40 -11.41
C LEU A 70 17.54 6.66 -11.96
N PRO A 71 17.84 5.42 -11.50
CA PRO A 71 18.82 4.62 -12.21
C PRO A 71 18.36 4.54 -13.66
N ASP A 72 19.28 4.80 -14.59
CA ASP A 72 19.08 4.51 -16.00
C ASP A 72 18.33 3.18 -16.10
N ASN A 73 17.32 3.16 -16.95
CA ASN A 73 16.45 2.03 -17.22
C ASN A 73 17.30 0.86 -17.73
N GLU A 74 18.04 0.20 -16.84
CA GLU A 74 18.43 -1.17 -16.97
C GLU A 74 17.13 -1.93 -16.86
N GLN A 75 16.40 -1.92 -17.99
CA GLN A 75 15.50 -2.98 -18.39
C GLN A 75 16.15 -4.23 -17.86
N SER A 76 15.47 -4.83 -16.89
CA SER A 76 15.79 -6.10 -16.30
C SER A 76 16.15 -7.05 -17.45
N LEU A 77 17.45 -7.17 -17.74
CA LEU A 77 18.03 -8.19 -18.61
C LEU A 77 18.00 -9.49 -17.79
N LEU A 78 16.82 -9.85 -17.28
CA LEU A 78 16.55 -11.22 -16.94
C LEU A 78 16.58 -11.94 -18.29
N PRO A 79 17.47 -12.93 -18.47
CA PRO A 79 17.45 -13.74 -19.68
C PRO A 79 16.02 -14.26 -19.87
N PRO A 80 15.47 -14.31 -21.09
CA PRO A 80 14.26 -15.10 -21.32
C PRO A 80 14.60 -16.53 -20.91
N LEU A 81 14.08 -16.95 -19.75
CA LEU A 81 14.45 -18.25 -19.20
C LEU A 81 13.88 -19.33 -20.11
N SER A 82 14.81 -20.10 -20.66
CA SER A 82 14.59 -21.24 -21.52
C SER A 82 13.66 -22.26 -20.86
N TYR A 83 12.62 -22.67 -21.59
CA TYR A 83 11.87 -23.93 -21.43
C TYR A 83 11.62 -24.38 -19.97
N THR A 84 10.49 -23.97 -19.41
CA THR A 84 10.00 -24.39 -18.08
C THR A 84 9.67 -25.89 -18.05
N ASP A 85 10.56 -26.71 -17.48
CA ASP A 85 10.34 -28.14 -17.34
C ASP A 85 9.38 -28.46 -16.18
N ARG A 86 8.17 -28.91 -16.51
CA ARG A 86 7.14 -29.33 -15.54
C ARG A 86 7.55 -30.53 -14.69
N SER A 87 8.61 -31.25 -15.09
CA SER A 87 9.16 -32.37 -14.31
C SER A 87 9.71 -31.93 -12.94
N GLN A 88 10.04 -30.64 -12.79
CA GLN A 88 10.48 -30.06 -11.53
C GLN A 88 9.39 -30.08 -10.45
N LEU A 89 8.11 -30.16 -10.82
CA LEU A 89 7.00 -30.23 -9.88
C LEU A 89 6.79 -31.68 -9.41
N THR A 90 7.65 -32.12 -8.50
CA THR A 90 7.55 -33.46 -7.89
C THR A 90 6.46 -33.53 -6.82
N PRO A 91 5.90 -34.72 -6.50
CA PRO A 91 4.89 -34.86 -5.45
C PRO A 91 5.31 -34.34 -4.07
N SER A 92 6.60 -34.45 -3.73
CA SER A 92 7.15 -33.93 -2.47
C SER A 92 7.15 -32.40 -2.45
N ILE A 93 7.49 -31.77 -3.57
CA ILE A 93 7.45 -30.31 -3.73
C ILE A 93 6.01 -29.81 -3.65
N VAL A 94 5.06 -30.48 -4.32
CA VAL A 94 3.63 -30.14 -4.23
C VAL A 94 3.16 -30.20 -2.77
N ARG A 95 3.44 -31.29 -2.05
CA ARG A 95 3.06 -31.44 -0.64
C ARG A 95 3.67 -30.34 0.23
N PHE A 96 4.95 -30.03 0.01
CA PHE A 96 5.63 -28.95 0.73
C PHE A 96 4.93 -27.61 0.51
N LEU A 97 4.68 -27.24 -0.75
CA LEU A 97 4.07 -25.95 -1.09
C LEU A 97 2.62 -25.83 -0.62
N LEU A 98 1.83 -26.90 -0.70
CA LEU A 98 0.47 -26.91 -0.14
C LEU A 98 0.49 -26.73 1.39
N GLY A 99 1.44 -27.37 2.08
CA GLY A 99 1.65 -27.15 3.51
C GLY A 99 2.09 -25.73 3.85
N ARG A 100 2.87 -25.07 2.98
CA ARG A 100 3.22 -23.65 3.12
C ARG A 100 2.01 -22.74 2.87
N TYR A 101 1.19 -23.03 1.87
CA TYR A 101 -0.05 -22.29 1.60
C TYR A 101 -0.99 -22.33 2.81
N ASP A 102 -1.26 -23.52 3.35
CA ASP A 102 -2.17 -23.71 4.49
C ASP A 102 -1.68 -22.97 5.76
N ARG A 103 -0.35 -22.95 6.00
CA ARG A 103 0.20 -22.29 7.19
C ARG A 103 0.42 -20.79 7.06
N CYS A 104 0.72 -20.30 5.86
CA CYS A 104 1.19 -18.91 5.67
C CYS A 104 0.19 -18.03 4.94
N ILE A 105 -0.56 -18.59 3.97
CA ILE A 105 -1.43 -17.81 3.09
C ILE A 105 -2.88 -17.90 3.57
N LYS A 106 -3.38 -19.12 3.80
CA LYS A 106 -4.77 -19.38 4.21
C LYS A 106 -5.24 -18.63 5.45
N PRO A 107 -4.43 -18.40 6.51
CA PRO A 107 -4.90 -17.65 7.68
C PRO A 107 -5.35 -16.22 7.34
N GLN A 108 -4.81 -15.66 6.24
CA GLN A 108 -5.19 -14.35 5.72
C GLN A 108 -6.12 -14.46 4.51
N TYR A 109 -5.90 -15.41 3.63
CA TYR A 109 -6.61 -15.56 2.37
C TYR A 109 -7.16 -16.99 2.23
N ASP A 110 -8.26 -17.27 2.94
CA ASP A 110 -8.92 -18.58 2.95
C ASP A 110 -9.76 -18.82 1.68
N VAL A 111 -9.05 -19.08 0.57
CA VAL A 111 -9.66 -19.28 -0.77
C VAL A 111 -9.83 -20.76 -1.11
N VAL A 112 -8.87 -21.60 -0.72
CA VAL A 112 -8.82 -23.02 -1.11
C VAL A 112 -9.49 -23.91 -0.06
N VAL A 113 -10.42 -24.76 -0.49
CA VAL A 113 -11.11 -25.71 0.39
C VAL A 113 -10.11 -26.69 1.03
N PRO A 114 -10.22 -26.99 2.35
CA PRO A 114 -9.26 -27.82 3.07
C PRO A 114 -8.97 -29.21 2.46
N GLY A 115 -9.95 -29.83 1.80
CA GLY A 115 -9.78 -31.13 1.15
C GLY A 115 -8.72 -31.16 0.04
N LEU A 116 -8.51 -30.02 -0.64
CA LEU A 116 -7.48 -29.88 -1.69
C LEU A 116 -6.07 -29.65 -1.11
N LEU A 117 -5.98 -29.10 0.10
CA LEU A 117 -4.71 -28.79 0.77
C LEU A 117 -4.03 -30.04 1.36
N ASN A 118 -4.81 -31.08 1.64
CA ASN A 118 -4.31 -32.38 2.13
C ASN A 118 -3.89 -33.35 1.01
N HIS A 119 -3.77 -32.88 -0.22
CA HIS A 119 -3.44 -33.75 -1.36
C HIS A 119 -1.97 -34.20 -1.30
N ASP A 120 -1.72 -35.52 -1.33
CA ASP A 120 -0.38 -36.12 -1.18
C ASP A 120 0.58 -35.89 -2.36
N GLY A 121 0.13 -35.17 -3.39
CA GLY A 121 0.85 -34.94 -4.65
C GLY A 121 0.87 -36.16 -5.59
N ALA A 122 0.66 -37.36 -5.05
CA ALA A 122 0.48 -38.58 -5.83
C ALA A 122 -0.80 -38.46 -6.68
N ASN A 123 -0.72 -38.79 -7.97
CA ASN A 123 -1.82 -38.63 -8.94
C ASN A 123 -2.30 -37.19 -9.23
N PHE A 124 -1.51 -36.15 -8.92
CA PHE A 124 -1.85 -34.76 -9.25
C PHE A 124 -2.28 -34.58 -10.74
N LYS A 125 -1.62 -35.27 -11.67
CA LYS A 125 -1.96 -35.23 -13.11
C LYS A 125 -3.37 -35.75 -13.45
N LYS A 126 -3.96 -36.59 -12.59
CA LYS A 126 -5.29 -37.20 -12.78
C LYS A 126 -6.43 -36.38 -12.16
N LEU A 127 -6.13 -35.26 -11.50
CA LEU A 127 -7.15 -34.39 -10.94
C LEU A 127 -7.99 -33.74 -12.06
N PRO A 128 -9.30 -33.49 -11.80
CA PRO A 128 -10.12 -32.62 -12.63
C PRO A 128 -9.45 -31.27 -12.82
N ASP A 129 -9.66 -30.63 -13.96
CA ASP A 129 -8.90 -29.42 -14.33
C ASP A 129 -9.13 -28.26 -13.36
N ALA A 130 -10.35 -28.09 -12.82
CA ALA A 130 -10.61 -27.09 -11.77
C ALA A 130 -9.81 -27.34 -10.48
N SER A 131 -9.75 -28.59 -10.01
CA SER A 131 -8.95 -28.98 -8.83
C SER A 131 -7.45 -28.84 -9.10
N LYS A 132 -7.01 -29.22 -10.30
CA LYS A 132 -5.62 -29.10 -10.76
C LYS A 132 -5.19 -27.64 -10.80
N PHE A 133 -6.03 -26.76 -11.33
CA PHE A 133 -5.83 -25.31 -11.33
C PHE A 133 -5.67 -24.77 -9.90
N LYS A 134 -6.58 -25.11 -8.99
CA LYS A 134 -6.53 -24.64 -7.59
C LYS A 134 -5.24 -25.06 -6.89
N VAL A 135 -4.80 -26.31 -7.08
CA VAL A 135 -3.53 -26.82 -6.54
C VAL A 135 -2.33 -26.08 -7.14
N LEU A 136 -2.29 -25.90 -8.47
CA LEU A 136 -1.20 -25.16 -9.13
C LEU A 136 -1.11 -23.73 -8.64
N MET A 137 -2.23 -23.03 -8.50
CA MET A 137 -2.24 -21.67 -8.00
C MET A 137 -1.80 -21.58 -6.53
N ALA A 138 -2.27 -22.49 -5.67
CA ALA A 138 -1.82 -22.55 -4.29
C ALA A 138 -0.29 -22.78 -4.20
N CYS A 139 0.23 -23.70 -5.02
CA CYS A 139 1.67 -23.92 -5.14
C CYS A 139 2.42 -22.69 -5.67
N ALA A 140 1.88 -22.01 -6.67
CA ALA A 140 2.47 -20.81 -7.25
C ALA A 140 2.59 -19.68 -6.22
N ILE A 141 1.52 -19.42 -5.45
CA ILE A 141 1.49 -18.40 -4.40
C ILE A 141 2.49 -18.74 -3.29
N ALA A 142 2.50 -19.99 -2.83
CA ALA A 142 3.43 -20.43 -1.79
C ALA A 142 4.90 -20.31 -2.25
N ALA A 143 5.20 -20.72 -3.49
CA ALA A 143 6.54 -20.61 -4.06
C ALA A 143 6.96 -19.15 -4.25
N ALA A 144 6.05 -18.26 -4.68
CA ALA A 144 6.31 -16.82 -4.76
C ALA A 144 6.67 -16.23 -3.40
N ARG A 145 5.94 -16.61 -2.35
CA ARG A 145 6.24 -16.22 -0.96
C ARG A 145 7.62 -16.72 -0.50
N GLU A 146 7.96 -17.98 -0.79
CA GLU A 146 9.28 -18.52 -0.45
C GLU A 146 10.41 -17.82 -1.22
N ALA A 147 10.11 -17.28 -2.40
CA ALA A 147 11.07 -16.51 -3.19
C ALA A 147 11.50 -15.19 -2.54
N TYR A 148 10.74 -14.67 -1.56
CA TYR A 148 11.10 -13.44 -0.86
C TYR A 148 12.43 -13.54 -0.13
N THR A 149 12.70 -14.69 0.48
CA THR A 149 13.94 -14.97 1.21
C THR A 149 14.88 -15.87 0.41
N THR A 150 14.34 -16.76 -0.42
CA THR A 150 15.12 -17.74 -1.17
C THR A 150 14.75 -17.66 -2.66
N PRO A 151 15.44 -16.82 -3.45
CA PRO A 151 15.07 -16.53 -4.85
C PRO A 151 14.94 -17.75 -5.77
N ASN A 152 15.56 -18.88 -5.41
CA ASN A 152 15.50 -20.14 -6.15
C ASN A 152 14.08 -20.71 -6.29
N TRP A 153 13.12 -20.26 -5.48
CA TRP A 153 11.71 -20.66 -5.61
C TRP A 153 10.96 -19.91 -6.72
N LYS A 154 11.50 -18.79 -7.21
CA LYS A 154 10.84 -17.93 -8.22
C LYS A 154 10.56 -18.66 -9.54
N PRO A 155 11.49 -19.44 -10.13
CA PRO A 155 11.19 -20.23 -11.32
C PRO A 155 10.02 -21.18 -11.09
N LEU A 156 9.98 -21.86 -9.94
CA LEU A 156 8.91 -22.82 -9.63
C LEU A 156 7.53 -22.15 -9.51
N ALA A 157 7.49 -20.94 -8.93
CA ALA A 157 6.27 -20.13 -8.89
C ALA A 157 5.75 -19.84 -10.31
N GLN A 158 6.66 -19.50 -11.23
CA GLN A 158 6.35 -19.24 -12.64
C GLN A 158 5.88 -20.50 -13.35
N ILE A 159 6.54 -21.66 -13.18
CA ILE A 159 6.10 -22.94 -13.78
C ILE A 159 4.65 -23.26 -13.38
N CYS A 160 4.35 -23.15 -12.09
CA CYS A 160 3.02 -23.43 -11.56
C CYS A 160 1.98 -22.46 -12.15
N ARG A 161 2.34 -21.17 -12.23
CA ARG A 161 1.47 -20.12 -12.76
C ARG A 161 1.19 -20.26 -14.26
N GLU A 162 2.21 -20.58 -15.05
CA GLU A 162 2.11 -20.83 -16.50
C GLU A 162 1.24 -22.05 -16.78
N TRP A 163 1.44 -23.13 -16.04
CA TRP A 163 0.60 -24.31 -16.18
C TRP A 163 -0.85 -24.03 -15.76
N ALA A 164 -1.07 -23.24 -14.72
CA ALA A 164 -2.42 -22.82 -14.34
C ALA A 164 -3.09 -21.93 -15.42
N ASN A 165 -2.34 -21.10 -16.15
CA ASN A 165 -2.89 -20.30 -17.26
C ASN A 165 -3.50 -21.16 -18.36
N GLU A 166 -3.01 -22.38 -18.59
CA GLU A 166 -3.59 -23.27 -19.62
C GLU A 166 -5.01 -23.73 -19.27
N LEU A 167 -5.36 -23.69 -17.97
CA LEU A 167 -6.64 -24.16 -17.44
C LEU A 167 -7.61 -23.00 -17.13
N VAL A 168 -7.16 -21.75 -17.17
CA VAL A 168 -7.91 -20.61 -16.63
C VAL A 168 -9.13 -20.23 -17.47
N THR A 169 -8.96 -20.14 -18.80
CA THR A 169 -10.01 -19.71 -19.73
C THR A 169 -11.26 -20.57 -19.68
N PRO A 170 -11.17 -21.93 -19.73
CA PRO A 170 -12.37 -22.75 -19.65
C PRO A 170 -13.06 -22.67 -18.28
N ILE A 171 -12.31 -22.48 -17.19
CA ILE A 171 -12.89 -22.33 -15.84
C ILE A 171 -13.67 -21.02 -15.73
N ILE A 172 -13.06 -19.89 -16.14
CA ILE A 172 -13.73 -18.58 -16.04
C ILE A 172 -14.93 -18.51 -16.99
N SER A 173 -14.82 -19.08 -18.19
CA SER A 173 -15.91 -19.06 -19.18
C SER A 173 -17.11 -19.93 -18.77
N ALA A 174 -16.94 -20.86 -17.83
CA ALA A 174 -18.02 -21.70 -17.34
C ALA A 174 -19.00 -20.93 -16.44
N GLY A 175 -18.56 -19.84 -15.80
CA GLY A 175 -19.40 -18.98 -14.95
C GLY A 175 -19.99 -19.71 -13.74
N ASP A 176 -19.37 -20.80 -13.31
CA ASP A 176 -19.81 -21.60 -12.17
C ASP A 176 -19.21 -21.12 -10.83
N SER A 177 -19.48 -21.85 -9.75
CA SER A 177 -18.94 -21.55 -8.41
C SER A 177 -17.41 -21.56 -8.33
N ASP A 178 -16.71 -22.17 -9.29
CA ASP A 178 -15.25 -22.22 -9.32
C ASP A 178 -14.64 -20.96 -9.93
N THR A 179 -15.43 -20.15 -10.64
CA THR A 179 -14.97 -18.91 -11.27
C THR A 179 -14.45 -17.90 -10.24
N LEU A 180 -15.24 -17.57 -9.21
CA LEU A 180 -14.82 -16.63 -8.16
C LEU A 180 -13.59 -17.14 -7.40
N THR A 181 -13.54 -18.45 -7.13
CA THR A 181 -12.36 -19.10 -6.53
C THR A 181 -11.13 -18.92 -7.41
N ALA A 182 -11.28 -19.09 -8.72
CA ALA A 182 -10.18 -18.97 -9.67
C ALA A 182 -9.67 -17.54 -9.77
N ILE A 183 -10.55 -16.55 -9.88
CA ILE A 183 -10.17 -15.13 -9.94
C ILE A 183 -9.49 -14.70 -8.63
N LEU A 184 -9.99 -15.12 -7.46
CA LEU A 184 -9.36 -14.81 -6.18
C LEU A 184 -7.97 -15.43 -6.04
N LEU A 185 -7.76 -16.66 -6.50
CA LEU A 185 -6.42 -17.27 -6.50
C LEU A 185 -5.45 -16.54 -7.43
N LEU A 186 -5.92 -16.08 -8.59
CA LEU A 186 -5.12 -15.23 -9.48
C LEU A 186 -4.78 -13.90 -8.80
N LEU A 187 -5.74 -13.28 -8.13
CA LEU A 187 -5.54 -12.02 -7.42
C LEU A 187 -4.52 -12.16 -6.27
N VAL A 188 -4.63 -13.21 -5.45
CA VAL A 188 -3.64 -13.49 -4.37
C VAL A 188 -2.26 -13.77 -4.96
N TYR A 189 -2.17 -14.44 -6.11
CA TYR A 189 -0.89 -14.61 -6.81
C TYR A 189 -0.31 -13.27 -7.29
N GLU A 190 -1.11 -12.39 -7.89
CA GLU A 190 -0.63 -11.06 -8.30
C GLU A 190 -0.24 -10.18 -7.11
N LEU A 191 -0.81 -10.41 -5.92
CA LEU A 191 -0.31 -9.79 -4.69
C LEU A 191 1.03 -10.37 -4.25
N ALA A 192 1.26 -11.67 -4.44
CA ALA A 192 2.51 -12.33 -4.06
C ALA A 192 3.66 -12.03 -5.05
N ASP A 193 3.37 -12.04 -6.35
CA ASP A 193 4.30 -11.72 -7.43
C ASP A 193 3.63 -10.70 -8.38
N PRO A 194 3.78 -9.39 -8.13
CA PRO A 194 3.13 -8.33 -8.91
C PRO A 194 3.75 -8.07 -10.28
N SER A 195 4.55 -9.00 -10.80
CA SER A 195 5.31 -8.84 -12.06
C SER A 195 4.45 -8.51 -13.27
N ARG A 196 3.18 -8.91 -13.27
CA ARG A 196 2.28 -8.73 -14.43
C ARG A 196 1.35 -7.52 -14.31
N GLY A 197 1.16 -6.97 -13.11
CA GLY A 197 0.35 -5.77 -12.88
C GLY A 197 -1.15 -5.95 -13.15
N PHE A 198 -1.68 -7.18 -13.07
CA PHE A 198 -3.09 -7.47 -13.42
C PHE A 198 -4.06 -7.42 -12.24
N ALA A 199 -3.58 -7.11 -11.03
CA ALA A 199 -4.39 -7.14 -9.81
C ALA A 199 -5.72 -6.37 -9.95
N TRP A 200 -5.71 -5.21 -10.63
CA TRP A 200 -6.90 -4.38 -10.79
C TRP A 200 -7.91 -4.89 -11.83
N GLU A 201 -7.41 -5.46 -12.93
CA GLU A 201 -8.27 -6.06 -13.94
C GLU A 201 -9.00 -7.29 -13.35
N LEU A 202 -8.27 -8.11 -12.59
CA LEU A 202 -8.84 -9.23 -11.85
C LEU A 202 -9.83 -8.78 -10.76
N PHE A 203 -9.54 -7.69 -10.06
CA PHE A 203 -10.45 -7.12 -9.07
C PHE A 203 -11.77 -6.63 -9.71
N GLY A 204 -11.70 -6.06 -10.91
CA GLY A 204 -12.87 -5.71 -11.72
C GLY A 204 -13.72 -6.92 -12.10
N SER A 205 -13.08 -8.01 -12.56
CA SER A 205 -13.78 -9.25 -12.92
C SER A 205 -14.48 -9.92 -11.74
N CYS A 206 -13.89 -9.93 -10.53
CA CYS A 206 -14.57 -10.40 -9.32
C CYS A 206 -15.91 -9.69 -9.11
N ARG A 207 -15.94 -8.37 -9.30
CA ARG A 207 -17.16 -7.56 -9.10
C ARG A 207 -18.25 -7.93 -10.11
N GLU A 208 -17.90 -8.13 -11.37
CA GLU A 208 -18.85 -8.50 -12.41
C GLU A 208 -19.52 -9.84 -12.08
N ASP A 209 -18.74 -10.85 -11.70
CA ASP A 209 -19.28 -12.16 -11.28
C ASP A 209 -20.17 -12.06 -10.04
N ILE A 210 -19.74 -11.31 -9.02
CA ILE A 210 -20.53 -11.11 -7.80
C ILE A 210 -21.84 -10.38 -8.15
N SER A 211 -21.80 -9.37 -9.00
CA SER A 211 -22.99 -8.59 -9.41
C SER A 211 -23.98 -9.43 -10.21
N LEU A 212 -23.47 -10.34 -11.07
CA LEU A 212 -24.30 -11.29 -11.82
C LEU A 212 -24.95 -12.32 -10.90
N ASN A 213 -24.24 -12.78 -9.86
CA ASN A 213 -24.74 -13.78 -8.92
C ASN A 213 -25.64 -13.22 -7.79
N THR A 214 -25.54 -11.93 -7.46
CA THR A 214 -26.33 -11.27 -6.39
C THR A 214 -27.59 -10.56 -6.88
N GLY A 215 -27.85 -10.51 -8.19
CA GLY A 215 -29.04 -9.89 -8.81
C GLY A 215 -30.38 -10.57 -8.50
N GLY A 216 -30.37 -11.69 -7.77
CA GLY A 216 -31.56 -12.33 -7.22
C GLY A 216 -31.40 -12.52 -5.72
N ALA A 217 -32.49 -12.37 -4.94
CA ALA A 217 -32.54 -12.55 -3.50
C ALA A 217 -32.24 -14.01 -3.05
N ARG A 218 -31.03 -14.49 -3.33
CA ARG A 218 -30.53 -15.79 -2.94
C ARG A 218 -29.66 -15.62 -1.70
N PRO A 219 -29.89 -16.37 -0.62
CA PRO A 219 -29.02 -16.32 0.54
C PRO A 219 -27.62 -16.81 0.15
N CYS A 220 -26.60 -15.99 0.42
CA CYS A 220 -25.20 -16.36 0.19
C CYS A 220 -24.84 -17.60 1.00
N GLY A 221 -24.20 -18.57 0.36
CA GLY A 221 -23.67 -19.75 1.04
C GLY A 221 -22.46 -19.43 1.93
N PRO A 222 -22.08 -20.32 2.86
CA PRO A 222 -20.90 -20.12 3.72
C PRO A 222 -19.59 -19.97 2.93
N ASP A 223 -19.46 -20.68 1.81
CA ASP A 223 -18.29 -20.56 0.92
C ASP A 223 -18.22 -19.19 0.24
N GLU A 224 -19.37 -18.62 -0.15
CA GLU A 224 -19.42 -17.30 -0.79
C GLU A 224 -19.09 -16.19 0.21
N ILE A 225 -19.60 -16.29 1.45
CA ILE A 225 -19.25 -15.36 2.53
C ILE A 225 -17.74 -15.38 2.79
N ARG A 226 -17.12 -16.57 2.81
CA ARG A 226 -15.66 -16.73 2.96
C ARG A 226 -14.90 -16.03 1.83
N LEU A 227 -15.26 -16.29 0.57
CA LEU A 227 -14.60 -15.70 -0.60
C LEU A 227 -14.79 -14.17 -0.66
N MET A 228 -15.98 -13.67 -0.29
CA MET A 228 -16.25 -12.23 -0.19
C MET A 228 -15.44 -11.55 0.91
N SER A 229 -15.22 -12.22 2.05
CA SER A 229 -14.35 -11.71 3.11
C SER A 229 -12.91 -11.53 2.62
N VAL A 230 -12.39 -12.51 1.86
CA VAL A 230 -11.05 -12.42 1.25
C VAL A 230 -10.98 -11.25 0.27
N LEU A 231 -11.99 -11.08 -0.60
CA LEU A 231 -12.02 -9.97 -1.55
C LEU A 231 -12.00 -8.61 -0.84
N LYS A 232 -12.81 -8.44 0.21
CA LYS A 232 -12.84 -7.23 1.03
C LYS A 232 -11.52 -6.95 1.73
N GLU A 233 -10.83 -7.98 2.21
CA GLU A 233 -9.52 -7.81 2.83
C GLU A 233 -8.47 -7.32 1.82
N ILE A 234 -8.48 -7.87 0.61
CA ILE A 234 -7.61 -7.43 -0.48
C ILE A 234 -7.93 -5.99 -0.88
N GLU A 235 -9.21 -5.67 -1.09
CA GLU A 235 -9.64 -4.31 -1.41
C GLU A 235 -9.20 -3.33 -0.35
N GLY A 236 -9.46 -3.66 0.92
CA GLY A 236 -9.20 -2.76 2.01
C GLY A 236 -7.71 -2.43 2.13
N SER A 237 -6.86 -3.44 1.96
CA SER A 237 -5.40 -3.29 1.96
C SER A 237 -4.88 -2.47 0.78
N LEU A 238 -5.46 -2.62 -0.41
CA LEU A 238 -5.07 -1.83 -1.58
C LEU A 238 -5.62 -0.39 -1.48
N GLN A 239 -6.82 -0.20 -0.92
CA GLN A 239 -7.44 1.11 -0.79
C GLN A 239 -6.61 2.06 0.07
N THR A 240 -5.99 1.57 1.15
CA THR A 240 -5.14 2.41 2.01
C THR A 240 -3.84 2.87 1.33
N ILE A 241 -3.44 2.22 0.23
CA ILE A 241 -2.24 2.57 -0.55
C ILE A 241 -2.61 3.50 -1.72
N PHE A 242 -3.65 3.14 -2.47
CA PHE A 242 -3.97 3.77 -3.75
C PHE A 242 -5.05 4.86 -3.65
N SER A 243 -5.67 5.07 -2.48
CA SER A 243 -6.72 6.09 -2.26
C SER A 243 -7.87 6.03 -3.29
N ARG A 244 -8.27 4.83 -3.71
CA ARG A 244 -9.35 4.65 -4.70
C ARG A 244 -10.73 4.56 -4.04
N PRO A 245 -11.82 4.89 -4.78
CA PRO A 245 -13.19 4.69 -4.30
C PRO A 245 -13.47 3.22 -3.98
N ASN A 246 -14.22 2.96 -2.90
CA ASN A 246 -14.65 1.61 -2.52
C ASN A 246 -15.61 1.05 -3.59
N MET A 247 -15.18 0.00 -4.29
CA MET A 247 -15.90 -0.64 -5.38
C MET A 247 -16.94 -1.67 -4.88
N LEU A 248 -16.84 -2.11 -3.62
CA LEU A 248 -17.75 -3.04 -2.96
C LEU A 248 -18.75 -2.37 -1.99
N SER A 249 -18.89 -1.05 -2.06
CA SER A 249 -19.69 -0.20 -1.15
C SER A 249 -21.19 -0.57 -1.03
N GLY A 250 -21.73 -1.39 -1.94
CA GLY A 250 -23.09 -1.94 -1.87
C GLY A 250 -23.22 -3.35 -1.27
N SER A 251 -22.11 -4.08 -1.07
CA SER A 251 -22.12 -5.48 -0.63
C SER A 251 -22.10 -5.59 0.90
N LYS A 252 -23.28 -5.47 1.52
CA LYS A 252 -23.44 -5.73 2.96
C LYS A 252 -23.35 -7.24 3.19
N LEU A 253 -22.22 -7.70 3.73
CA LEU A 253 -22.15 -9.07 4.26
C LEU A 253 -22.96 -9.12 5.56
N PRO A 254 -23.59 -10.26 5.90
CA PRO A 254 -24.42 -10.39 7.11
C PRO A 254 -23.64 -10.21 8.42
N THR A 255 -22.31 -10.32 8.37
CA THR A 255 -21.43 -10.20 9.53
C THR A 255 -20.55 -8.97 9.37
N THR A 256 -20.97 -7.84 9.95
CA THR A 256 -20.09 -6.69 10.13
C THR A 256 -18.95 -7.08 11.06
N SER A 257 -17.79 -7.40 10.50
CA SER A 257 -16.59 -7.68 11.30
C SER A 257 -16.03 -6.38 11.86
N GLU A 258 -15.35 -6.43 13.01
CA GLU A 258 -14.68 -5.25 13.60
C GLU A 258 -13.74 -4.57 12.57
N ASN A 259 -13.12 -5.36 11.69
CA ASN A 259 -12.28 -4.86 10.58
C ASN A 259 -13.05 -3.95 9.60
N GLU A 260 -14.31 -4.26 9.29
CA GLU A 260 -15.14 -3.42 8.42
C GLU A 260 -15.42 -2.05 9.06
N THR A 261 -15.65 -2.02 10.39
CA THR A 261 -15.88 -0.77 11.13
C THR A 261 -14.63 0.12 11.10
N VAL A 262 -13.45 -0.46 11.38
CA VAL A 262 -12.17 0.30 11.37
C VAL A 262 -11.82 0.77 9.96
N HIS A 263 -12.10 -0.04 8.94
CA HIS A 263 -11.85 0.33 7.56
C HIS A 263 -12.81 1.41 7.06
N SER A 264 -14.10 1.32 7.42
CA SER A 264 -15.07 2.40 7.18
C SER A 264 -14.62 3.71 7.82
N LEU A 265 -14.09 3.65 9.04
CA LEU A 265 -13.52 4.81 9.72
C LEU A 265 -12.33 5.41 8.96
N TYR A 266 -11.41 4.56 8.45
CA TYR A 266 -10.32 5.02 7.59
C TYR A 266 -10.84 5.76 6.36
N VAL A 267 -11.83 5.20 5.65
CA VAL A 267 -12.41 5.80 4.44
C VAL A 267 -13.05 7.14 4.75
N GLN A 268 -13.82 7.24 5.84
CA GLN A 268 -14.44 8.50 6.27
C GLN A 268 -13.40 9.56 6.62
N VAL A 269 -12.36 9.20 7.40
CA VAL A 269 -11.26 10.13 7.71
C VAL A 269 -10.58 10.57 6.43
N SER A 270 -10.21 9.65 5.53
CA SER A 270 -9.53 9.97 4.28
C SER A 270 -10.36 10.91 3.39
N ASP A 271 -11.67 10.69 3.27
CA ASP A 271 -12.58 11.55 2.51
C ASP A 271 -12.71 12.95 3.14
N GLN A 272 -12.76 13.06 4.46
CA GLN A 272 -12.80 14.36 5.13
C GLN A 272 -11.47 15.12 5.01
N LEU A 273 -10.34 14.41 5.09
CA LEU A 273 -9.03 15.04 5.02
C LEU A 273 -8.64 15.45 3.59
N TYR A 274 -8.89 14.57 2.61
CA TYR A 274 -8.36 14.68 1.24
C TYR A 274 -9.43 14.66 0.15
N GLY A 275 -10.62 14.20 0.44
CA GLY A 275 -11.74 14.15 -0.49
C GLY A 275 -12.66 15.35 -0.30
N ARG A 276 -13.95 15.08 -0.08
CA ARG A 276 -14.99 16.12 -0.01
C ARG A 276 -14.82 17.12 1.12
N GLY A 277 -14.20 16.74 2.22
CA GLY A 277 -13.99 17.65 3.36
C GLY A 277 -12.88 18.68 3.11
N GLN A 278 -11.94 18.40 2.19
CA GLN A 278 -10.84 19.29 1.80
C GLN A 278 -10.07 19.93 2.97
N VAL A 279 -10.00 19.27 4.14
CA VAL A 279 -9.37 19.84 5.35
C VAL A 279 -7.88 20.11 5.13
N TYR A 280 -7.21 19.23 4.38
CA TYR A 280 -5.82 19.42 4.00
C TYR A 280 -5.61 20.64 3.09
N GLU A 281 -6.48 20.85 2.09
CA GLU A 281 -6.36 21.94 1.12
C GLU A 281 -6.71 23.29 1.73
N THR A 282 -7.77 23.33 2.55
CA THR A 282 -8.24 24.53 3.24
C THR A 282 -7.42 24.87 4.49
N GLN A 283 -6.49 23.99 4.89
CA GLN A 283 -5.71 24.09 6.14
C GLN A 283 -6.59 24.22 7.39
N ALA A 284 -7.82 23.70 7.33
CA ALA A 284 -8.77 23.75 8.43
C ALA A 284 -8.24 22.98 9.66
N CYS A 285 -8.73 23.37 10.84
CA CYS A 285 -8.35 22.73 12.09
C CYS A 285 -8.93 21.31 12.16
N PRO A 286 -8.10 20.25 12.35
CA PRO A 286 -8.60 18.87 12.43
C PRO A 286 -9.41 18.59 13.70
N PHE A 287 -9.38 19.47 14.69
CA PHE A 287 -10.09 19.32 15.97
C PHE A 287 -11.53 19.86 15.94
N VAL A 288 -11.99 20.39 14.80
CA VAL A 288 -13.32 21.00 14.66
C VAL A 288 -14.13 20.21 13.63
N GLY A 289 -15.44 20.10 13.89
CA GLY A 289 -16.38 19.45 12.98
C GLY A 289 -16.23 17.93 12.93
N GLU A 290 -16.56 17.36 11.77
CA GLU A 290 -16.65 15.91 11.57
C GLU A 290 -15.32 15.18 11.80
N VAL A 291 -14.20 15.77 11.39
CA VAL A 291 -12.86 15.21 11.63
C VAL A 291 -12.59 15.03 13.12
N GLY A 292 -12.97 16.00 13.95
CA GLY A 292 -12.80 15.92 15.40
C GLY A 292 -13.58 14.75 16.00
N THR A 293 -14.82 14.53 15.55
CA THR A 293 -15.65 13.38 15.97
C THR A 293 -15.08 12.05 15.50
N LEU A 294 -14.56 11.98 14.26
CA LEU A 294 -13.90 10.78 13.76
C LEU A 294 -12.62 10.45 14.53
N MET A 295 -11.88 11.48 14.98
CA MET A 295 -10.71 11.28 15.86
C MET A 295 -11.11 10.70 17.21
N GLU A 296 -12.20 11.18 17.84
CA GLU A 296 -12.72 10.57 19.09
C GLU A 296 -13.12 9.11 18.88
N LEU A 297 -13.80 8.81 17.78
CA LEU A 297 -14.17 7.43 17.45
C LEU A 297 -12.93 6.55 17.26
N LEU A 298 -11.89 7.06 16.60
CA LEU A 298 -10.63 6.34 16.41
C LEU A 298 -9.89 6.06 17.74
N GLU A 299 -10.07 6.89 18.76
CA GLU A 299 -9.54 6.64 20.10
C GLU A 299 -10.25 5.50 20.83
N THR A 300 -11.52 5.24 20.50
CA THR A 300 -12.29 4.12 21.07
C THR A 300 -11.98 2.76 20.42
N VAL A 301 -11.41 2.77 19.22
CA VAL A 301 -11.02 1.56 18.49
C VAL A 301 -9.75 0.97 19.12
N GLN A 302 -9.68 -0.35 19.29
CA GLN A 302 -8.50 -1.03 19.80
C GLN A 302 -7.25 -0.62 19.00
N THR A 303 -6.29 0.01 19.68
CA THR A 303 -5.09 0.63 19.10
C THR A 303 -4.15 -0.36 18.39
N GLN A 304 -4.33 -1.65 18.61
CA GLN A 304 -3.49 -2.69 18.02
C GLN A 304 -3.80 -2.97 16.54
N HIS A 305 -4.99 -2.60 16.03
CA HIS A 305 -5.39 -2.91 14.66
C HIS A 305 -4.55 -2.15 13.62
N PRO A 306 -3.98 -2.80 12.58
CA PRO A 306 -3.08 -2.15 11.62
C PRO A 306 -3.73 -1.01 10.85
N VAL A 307 -5.01 -1.15 10.46
CA VAL A 307 -5.75 -0.09 9.77
C VAL A 307 -5.98 1.13 10.67
N ALA A 308 -6.14 0.94 12.00
CA ALA A 308 -6.28 2.08 12.92
C ALA A 308 -4.98 2.91 12.96
N LYS A 309 -3.82 2.24 12.91
CA LYS A 309 -2.51 2.90 12.79
C LYS A 309 -2.38 3.66 11.47
N GLU A 310 -2.81 3.06 10.36
CA GLU A 310 -2.85 3.72 9.06
C GLU A 310 -3.77 4.96 9.05
N THR A 311 -4.92 4.89 9.75
CA THR A 311 -5.81 6.04 9.91
C THR A 311 -5.14 7.18 10.69
N TRP A 312 -4.40 6.87 11.77
CA TRP A 312 -3.62 7.89 12.47
C TRP A 312 -2.55 8.52 11.58
N LEU A 313 -1.84 7.70 10.79
CA LEU A 313 -0.84 8.21 9.86
C LEU A 313 -1.43 9.17 8.83
N ALA A 314 -2.67 8.97 8.41
CA ALA A 314 -3.37 9.87 7.49
C ALA A 314 -3.43 11.33 8.00
N PHE A 315 -3.15 11.62 9.27
CA PHE A 315 -3.05 13.00 9.78
C PHE A 315 -1.69 13.67 9.59
N LEU A 316 -0.62 12.95 9.21
CA LEU A 316 0.73 13.51 9.03
C LEU A 316 0.75 14.78 8.16
N PRO A 317 0.10 14.82 6.98
CA PRO A 317 0.10 16.02 6.12
C PRO A 317 -0.50 17.25 6.81
N ILE A 318 -1.53 17.04 7.62
CA ILE A 318 -2.19 18.10 8.39
C ILE A 318 -1.31 18.53 9.55
N CYS A 319 -0.68 17.59 10.25
CA CYS A 319 0.29 17.88 11.31
C CYS A 319 1.42 18.80 10.87
N PHE A 320 1.80 18.68 9.59
CA PHE A 320 2.84 19.45 8.94
C PHE A 320 2.37 20.81 8.42
N LYS A 321 1.27 20.87 7.67
CA LYS A 321 0.82 22.10 6.98
C LYS A 321 -0.02 23.03 7.86
N HIS A 322 -0.75 22.51 8.85
CA HIS A 322 -1.67 23.31 9.65
C HIS A 322 -0.92 24.34 10.51
N LYS A 323 -1.30 25.61 10.38
CA LYS A 323 -0.82 26.69 11.25
C LYS A 323 -1.63 26.69 12.54
N GLN A 324 -0.94 26.90 13.67
CA GLN A 324 -1.59 26.92 14.99
C GLN A 324 -2.78 27.89 15.02
N CYS A 325 -3.90 27.42 15.57
CA CYS A 325 -5.14 28.17 15.73
C CYS A 325 -5.68 28.02 17.15
N ILE A 326 -6.69 28.82 17.53
CA ILE A 326 -7.24 28.87 18.89
C ILE A 326 -7.77 27.51 19.39
N PHE A 327 -8.23 26.65 18.48
CA PHE A 327 -8.77 25.32 18.82
C PHE A 327 -7.70 24.26 19.03
N CYS A 328 -6.53 24.42 18.41
CA CYS A 328 -5.44 23.46 18.48
C CYS A 328 -4.26 23.92 19.35
N PHE A 329 -4.32 25.16 19.85
CA PHE A 329 -3.32 25.84 20.69
C PHE A 329 -3.63 25.70 22.19
N GLN A 330 -4.78 25.16 22.59
CA GLN A 330 -5.11 24.94 24.01
C GLN A 330 -4.28 23.78 24.60
N GLU A 331 -2.98 23.97 24.73
CA GLU A 331 -2.08 23.10 25.50
C GLU A 331 -1.78 23.78 26.83
N ALA A 332 -2.58 23.47 27.86
CA ALA A 332 -2.02 23.36 29.20
C ALA A 332 -1.25 22.03 29.25
N ASP A 333 -0.15 21.97 30.02
CA ASP A 333 0.83 20.87 30.12
C ASP A 333 0.27 19.49 30.60
N GLU A 334 -0.96 19.13 30.26
CA GLU A 334 -1.58 17.85 30.62
C GLU A 334 -1.53 16.85 29.46
N ASP A 335 -1.08 15.63 29.77
CA ASP A 335 -0.80 14.57 28.81
C ASP A 335 -2.03 14.03 28.04
N ASN A 336 -3.25 14.46 28.38
CA ASN A 336 -4.52 14.01 27.81
C ASN A 336 -5.31 15.10 27.05
N VAL A 337 -4.71 16.26 26.77
CA VAL A 337 -5.45 17.36 26.13
C VAL A 337 -5.43 17.25 24.60
N ARG A 338 -6.58 17.58 23.99
CA ARG A 338 -6.75 17.76 22.54
C ARG A 338 -5.83 18.87 22.05
N GLY A 339 -4.85 18.52 21.24
CA GLY A 339 -3.88 19.49 20.73
C GLY A 339 -2.96 18.91 19.67
N MET A 340 -2.29 19.81 18.93
CA MET A 340 -1.38 19.41 17.84
C MET A 340 -0.21 18.57 18.34
N ARG A 341 0.31 18.82 19.55
CA ARG A 341 1.39 18.02 20.14
C ARG A 341 0.93 16.59 20.39
N THR A 342 -0.27 16.40 20.95
CA THR A 342 -0.86 15.07 21.17
C THR A 342 -1.11 14.34 19.85
N LEU A 343 -1.65 15.03 18.84
CA LEU A 343 -1.86 14.43 17.52
C LEU A 343 -0.53 14.01 16.86
N ARG A 344 0.52 14.85 16.92
CA ARG A 344 1.86 14.50 16.42
C ARG A 344 2.45 13.28 17.14
N ARG A 345 2.32 13.20 18.47
CA ARG A 345 2.73 12.00 19.24
C ARG A 345 2.00 10.75 18.77
N LYS A 346 0.69 10.82 18.54
CA LYS A 346 -0.11 9.69 18.03
C LYS A 346 0.33 9.25 16.64
N VAL A 347 0.58 10.20 15.73
CA VAL A 347 1.13 9.91 14.39
C VAL A 347 2.48 9.20 14.48
N VAL A 348 3.39 9.68 15.33
CA VAL A 348 4.71 9.06 15.52
C VAL A 348 4.61 7.66 16.13
N SER A 349 3.79 7.47 17.18
CA SER A 349 3.56 6.16 17.80
C SER A 349 2.98 5.18 16.79
N ALA A 350 1.95 5.60 16.05
CA ALA A 350 1.32 4.79 15.02
C ALA A 350 2.32 4.37 13.92
N ALA A 351 3.25 5.27 13.53
CA ALA A 351 4.30 4.95 12.56
C ALA A 351 5.25 3.87 13.09
N SER A 352 5.74 4.04 14.31
CA SER A 352 6.67 3.10 14.98
C SER A 352 6.03 1.72 15.21
N GLU A 353 4.75 1.70 15.60
CA GLU A 353 4.01 0.46 15.80
C GLU A 353 3.65 -0.23 14.48
N LEU A 354 3.31 0.53 13.43
CA LEU A 354 2.99 -0.02 12.13
C LEU A 354 4.23 -0.66 11.49
N ILE A 355 5.36 0.05 11.50
CA ILE A 355 6.61 -0.49 10.93
C ILE A 355 7.09 -1.72 11.67
N THR A 356 6.93 -1.74 13.00
CA THR A 356 7.27 -2.92 13.81
C THR A 356 6.38 -4.11 13.47
N SER A 357 5.08 -3.89 13.31
CA SER A 357 4.15 -4.95 12.90
C SER A 357 4.47 -5.49 11.50
N VAL A 358 4.75 -4.62 10.53
CA VAL A 358 5.12 -5.01 9.16
C VAL A 358 6.43 -5.79 9.16
N HIS A 359 7.43 -5.33 9.93
CA HIS A 359 8.72 -6.01 10.07
C HIS A 359 8.55 -7.42 10.65
N GLN A 360 7.76 -7.56 11.71
CA GLN A 360 7.45 -8.86 12.32
C GLN A 360 6.76 -9.80 11.32
N SER A 361 5.80 -9.30 10.53
CA SER A 361 5.17 -10.08 9.46
C SER A 361 6.15 -10.49 8.35
N ALA A 362 7.09 -9.61 7.99
CA ALA A 362 8.10 -9.87 6.98
C ALA A 362 9.09 -10.98 7.37
N ILE A 363 9.58 -10.96 8.62
CA ILE A 363 10.57 -11.93 9.10
C ILE A 363 9.95 -13.21 9.64
N SER A 364 8.63 -13.21 9.90
CA SER A 364 7.94 -14.37 10.46
C SER A 364 8.00 -15.58 9.51
N GLN A 365 8.33 -16.75 10.06
CA GLN A 365 8.36 -18.01 9.31
C GLN A 365 6.99 -18.36 8.70
N TYR A 366 5.91 -17.94 9.34
CA TYR A 366 4.53 -18.20 8.93
C TYR A 366 3.79 -16.92 8.50
N GLY A 367 4.50 -15.80 8.44
CA GLY A 367 3.93 -14.55 7.94
C GLY A 367 3.80 -14.57 6.42
N PHE A 368 2.71 -13.99 5.94
CA PHE A 368 2.55 -13.52 4.57
C PHE A 368 2.22 -12.04 4.60
N ILE A 369 2.96 -11.27 3.80
CA ILE A 369 2.63 -9.89 3.51
C ILE A 369 3.00 -9.63 2.04
N PRO A 370 2.06 -9.14 1.21
CA PRO A 370 2.36 -8.80 -0.19
C PRO A 370 3.46 -7.74 -0.31
N PRO A 371 4.36 -7.82 -1.32
CA PRO A 371 5.52 -6.92 -1.42
C PRO A 371 5.13 -5.45 -1.55
N ILE A 372 4.12 -5.14 -2.37
CA ILE A 372 3.62 -3.76 -2.53
C ILE A 372 3.09 -3.22 -1.21
N ILE A 373 2.39 -4.05 -0.43
CA ILE A 373 1.81 -3.68 0.85
C ILE A 373 2.91 -3.45 1.88
N ALA A 374 3.87 -4.38 2.00
CA ALA A 374 5.00 -4.26 2.90
C ALA A 374 5.83 -3.00 2.60
N SER A 375 6.20 -2.79 1.33
CA SER A 375 6.96 -1.61 0.90
C SER A 375 6.19 -0.32 1.13
N SER A 376 4.88 -0.29 0.87
CA SER A 376 4.05 0.91 1.08
C SER A 376 3.92 1.28 2.54
N LYS A 377 3.58 0.32 3.41
CA LYS A 377 3.47 0.59 4.84
C LYS A 377 4.81 0.97 5.46
N ALA A 378 5.90 0.33 5.04
CA ALA A 378 7.24 0.69 5.48
C ALA A 378 7.60 2.13 5.06
N LEU A 379 7.43 2.48 3.78
CA LEU A 379 7.76 3.81 3.27
C LEU A 379 6.92 4.91 3.94
N ILE A 380 5.60 4.73 4.07
CA ILE A 380 4.71 5.68 4.75
C ILE A 380 5.14 5.88 6.21
N SER A 381 5.42 4.80 6.94
CA SER A 381 5.86 4.87 8.34
C SER A 381 7.23 5.53 8.46
N GLY A 382 8.19 5.15 7.60
CA GLY A 382 9.52 5.73 7.55
C GLY A 382 9.49 7.23 7.25
N CYS A 383 8.69 7.66 6.25
CA CYS A 383 8.50 9.08 5.93
C CYS A 383 7.91 9.86 7.11
N SER A 384 6.96 9.27 7.84
CA SER A 384 6.35 9.88 9.03
C SER A 384 7.37 10.10 10.14
N ILE A 385 8.23 9.11 10.40
CA ILE A 385 9.29 9.18 11.42
C ILE A 385 10.36 10.20 10.98
N ALA A 386 10.84 10.12 9.74
CA ALA A 386 11.85 11.06 9.21
C ALA A 386 11.37 12.52 9.26
N THR A 387 10.11 12.76 8.86
CA THR A 387 9.45 14.08 8.97
C THR A 387 9.43 14.56 10.42
N SER A 388 9.07 13.67 11.34
CA SER A 388 8.93 13.99 12.76
C SER A 388 10.28 14.30 13.43
N ILE A 389 11.34 13.59 13.05
CA ILE A 389 12.71 13.89 13.49
C ILE A 389 13.14 15.25 12.93
N SER A 390 12.96 15.48 11.63
CA SER A 390 13.35 16.72 10.97
C SER A 390 12.64 17.95 11.56
N LYS A 391 11.36 17.83 11.90
CA LYS A 391 10.57 18.87 12.57
C LYS A 391 10.70 18.90 14.09
N ARG A 392 11.59 18.08 14.67
CA ARG A 392 11.88 18.01 16.10
C ARG A 392 10.65 17.70 16.97
N TRP A 393 9.71 16.90 16.44
CA TRP A 393 8.60 16.35 17.22
C TRP A 393 9.03 15.17 18.09
N THR A 394 10.10 14.49 17.68
CA THR A 394 10.73 13.37 18.38
C THR A 394 12.25 13.44 18.21
N LEU A 395 12.98 12.65 18.99
CA LEU A 395 14.44 12.52 18.90
C LEU A 395 14.81 11.37 17.95
N ALA A 396 15.85 11.58 17.13
CA ALA A 396 16.32 10.56 16.20
C ALA A 396 16.74 9.26 16.90
N GLN A 397 17.41 9.38 18.05
CA GLN A 397 17.89 8.26 18.87
C GLN A 397 16.77 7.33 19.30
N SER A 398 15.55 7.85 19.51
CA SER A 398 14.38 7.06 19.91
C SER A 398 13.84 6.19 18.78
N HIS A 399 14.22 6.46 17.52
CA HIS A 399 13.65 5.82 16.33
C HIS A 399 14.70 5.22 15.38
N THR A 400 15.97 5.14 15.78
CA THR A 400 17.02 4.50 14.96
C THR A 400 16.63 3.09 14.53
N ASN A 401 16.08 2.29 15.45
CA ASN A 401 15.61 0.94 15.14
C ASN A 401 14.45 0.93 14.14
N ASP A 402 13.58 1.93 14.16
CA ASP A 402 12.45 2.01 13.23
C ASP A 402 12.92 2.37 11.81
N LEU A 403 13.90 3.27 11.69
CA LEU A 403 14.52 3.59 10.40
C LEU A 403 15.27 2.39 9.81
N ILE A 404 15.94 1.59 10.66
CA ILE A 404 16.60 0.34 10.24
C ILE A 404 15.56 -0.66 9.72
N LYS A 405 14.48 -0.91 10.47
CA LYS A 405 13.39 -1.80 10.03
C LYS A 405 12.81 -1.37 8.68
N CYS A 406 12.66 -0.06 8.45
CA CYS A 406 12.17 0.48 7.17
C CYS A 406 13.08 0.03 6.03
N THR A 407 14.38 0.26 6.20
CA THR A 407 15.40 -0.08 5.22
C THR A 407 15.44 -1.58 4.95
N GLU A 408 15.34 -2.42 6.00
CA GLU A 408 15.31 -3.87 5.86
C GLU A 408 14.09 -4.36 5.07
N ILE A 409 12.88 -3.87 5.39
CA ILE A 409 11.66 -4.22 4.66
C ILE A 409 11.76 -3.79 3.19
N LEU A 410 12.15 -2.54 2.94
CA LEU A 410 12.27 -2.03 1.57
C LEU A 410 13.32 -2.79 0.77
N THR A 411 14.47 -3.12 1.37
CA THR A 411 15.52 -3.92 0.71
C THR A 411 15.05 -5.34 0.40
N MET A 412 14.29 -5.95 1.32
CA MET A 412 13.76 -7.30 1.15
C MET A 412 12.69 -7.38 0.05
N PHE A 413 11.75 -6.43 0.02
CA PHE A 413 10.57 -6.49 -0.85
C PHE A 413 10.69 -5.75 -2.18
N ALA A 414 11.52 -4.71 -2.28
CA ALA A 414 11.71 -3.93 -3.50
C ALA A 414 12.05 -4.77 -4.76
N PRO A 415 12.88 -5.84 -4.68
CA PRO A 415 13.23 -6.62 -5.88
C PRO A 415 12.09 -7.45 -6.46
N HIS A 416 11.00 -7.64 -5.73
CA HIS A 416 9.94 -8.59 -6.10
C HIS A 416 8.85 -7.99 -6.97
N TRP A 417 8.88 -6.69 -7.25
CA TRP A 417 7.84 -6.04 -8.04
C TRP A 417 8.34 -4.78 -8.77
N LYS A 418 7.69 -4.44 -9.89
CA LYS A 418 8.06 -3.27 -10.71
C LYS A 418 7.64 -1.99 -10.01
N GLY A 419 8.59 -1.11 -9.69
CA GLY A 419 8.39 0.11 -8.88
C GLY A 419 9.01 0.01 -7.48
N GLY A 420 9.34 -1.20 -7.01
CA GLY A 420 9.97 -1.38 -5.70
C GLY A 420 11.35 -0.73 -5.59
N LYS A 421 12.12 -0.70 -6.69
CA LYS A 421 13.42 0.02 -6.76
C LYS A 421 13.25 1.52 -6.49
N ASP A 422 12.17 2.13 -6.99
CA ASP A 422 11.89 3.55 -6.81
C ASP A 422 11.59 3.86 -5.34
N TYR A 423 10.79 3.02 -4.68
CA TYR A 423 10.56 3.10 -3.23
C TYR A 423 11.86 3.09 -2.43
N LEU A 424 12.76 2.15 -2.75
CA LEU A 424 14.04 2.01 -2.07
C LEU A 424 14.98 3.19 -2.37
N GLY A 425 15.02 3.66 -3.62
CA GLY A 425 15.81 4.83 -4.04
C GLY A 425 15.39 6.08 -3.30
N VAL A 426 14.09 6.41 -3.33
CA VAL A 426 13.51 7.55 -2.60
C VAL A 426 13.81 7.47 -1.10
N TRP A 427 13.64 6.27 -0.50
CA TRP A 427 13.93 6.09 0.92
C TRP A 427 15.39 6.35 1.28
N ARG A 428 16.33 5.87 0.46
CA ARG A 428 17.77 6.12 0.66
C ARG A 428 18.06 7.62 0.63
N THR A 429 17.51 8.35 -0.34
CA THR A 429 17.65 9.81 -0.41
C THR A 429 17.10 10.50 0.85
N ILE A 430 15.94 10.08 1.36
CA ILE A 430 15.36 10.64 2.59
C ILE A 430 16.30 10.42 3.79
N ILE A 431 16.89 9.24 3.93
CA ILE A 431 17.81 8.92 5.02
C ILE A 431 19.11 9.72 4.89
N ASP A 432 19.70 9.79 3.69
CA ASP A 432 20.93 10.56 3.45
C ASP A 432 20.74 12.04 3.82
N LEU A 433 19.60 12.63 3.44
CA LEU A 433 19.26 14.01 3.79
C LEU A 433 19.01 14.20 5.29
N LEU A 434 18.41 13.20 5.96
CA LEU A 434 18.18 13.24 7.39
C LEU A 434 19.50 13.23 8.17
N ASP A 435 20.46 12.41 7.74
CA ASP A 435 21.79 12.31 8.35
C ASP A 435 22.62 13.59 8.14
N LEU A 436 22.53 14.21 6.95
CA LEU A 436 23.16 15.49 6.66
C LEU A 436 22.60 16.66 7.50
N GLY A 437 21.33 16.58 7.91
CA GLY A 437 20.65 17.60 8.72
C GLY A 437 20.92 17.51 10.23
N GLN A 438 21.59 16.46 10.71
CA GLN A 438 21.92 16.31 12.13
C GLN A 438 23.10 17.23 12.49
N PRO A 439 23.00 18.08 13.53
CA PRO A 439 24.17 18.82 14.01
C PRO A 439 25.23 17.81 14.45
N LYS A 440 26.40 17.83 13.80
CA LYS A 440 27.56 17.06 14.27
C LYS A 440 27.90 17.63 15.65
N ASN A 441 27.69 16.84 16.69
CA ASN A 441 28.22 17.15 18.02
C ASN A 441 29.75 17.08 17.93
N THR A 442 30.38 18.22 17.64
CA THR A 442 31.81 18.47 17.84
C THR A 442 32.03 19.19 19.15
#